data_AF-A0A2D7PEZ6-F1
#
_entry.id   AF-A0A2D7PEZ6-F1
#
_cell.length_a   1.000
_cell.length_b   1.000
_cell.length_c   1.000
_cell.angle_alpha   90.00
_cell.angle_beta   90.00
_cell.angle_gamma   90.00
#
_symmetry.space_group_name_H-M   'P 1'
#
loop_
_entity.id
_entity.type
_entity.pdbx_description
1 polymer ?
#
loop_
_entity_poly.entity_id
_entity_poly.type
_entity_poly.pdbx_seq_one_letter_code
_entity_poly.pdbx_strand_id
1 'polypeptide(L)'
;MVKEIKDKFGNVFTPGKLSDKIKALNSSRVFKKVTPKGDLSWYIKWFSSLVILSGMVLTSASIEPWNMWTHLVGVTGWLVVGMLWHDRALILLNSVAIFIFASGILNFYYG
;
A
#
# COMPACT_ATOMS: atom_id res chain seq x y z
N MET A 1 -8.98 -27.06 33.89
CA MET A 1 -7.57 -27.49 33.97
C MET A 1 -7.01 -27.48 32.55
N VAL A 2 -6.15 -26.51 32.21
CA VAL A 2 -5.55 -26.41 30.87
C VAL A 2 -4.47 -27.50 30.77
N LYS A 3 -4.58 -28.41 29.78
CA LYS A 3 -3.54 -29.44 29.57
C LYS A 3 -2.28 -28.77 29.03
N GLU A 4 -1.21 -28.83 29.82
CA GLU A 4 0.13 -28.45 29.40
C GLU A 4 0.69 -29.49 28.43
N ILE A 5 1.15 -29.05 27.26
CA ILE A 5 1.77 -29.91 26.24
C ILE A 5 3.27 -29.61 26.23
N LYS A 6 4.11 -30.64 26.40
CA LYS A 6 5.56 -30.49 26.31
C LYS A 6 6.01 -30.65 24.86
N ASP A 7 6.84 -29.74 24.37
CA ASP A 7 7.51 -29.93 23.07
C ASP A 7 8.66 -30.93 23.18
N LYS A 8 9.30 -31.27 22.05
CA LYS A 8 10.42 -32.22 22.00
C LYS A 8 11.69 -31.71 22.70
N PHE A 9 11.70 -30.47 23.18
CA PHE A 9 12.78 -29.83 23.90
C PHE A 9 12.46 -29.64 25.40
N GLY A 10 11.33 -30.17 25.87
CA GLY A 10 10.93 -30.12 27.28
C GLY A 10 10.26 -28.81 27.70
N ASN A 11 9.98 -27.89 26.77
CA ASN A 11 9.30 -26.65 27.09
C ASN A 11 7.81 -26.91 27.30
N VAL A 12 7.27 -26.35 28.37
CA VAL A 12 5.86 -26.48 28.77
C VAL A 12 5.03 -25.43 28.02
N PHE A 13 4.09 -25.88 27.19
CA PHE A 13 3.19 -25.00 26.44
C PHE A 13 1.76 -25.05 26.99
N THR A 14 1.21 -23.89 27.34
CA THR A 14 -0.22 -23.69 27.57
C THR A 14 -0.88 -23.25 26.26
N PRO A 15 -1.95 -23.91 25.77
CA PRO A 15 -2.66 -23.48 24.56
C PRO A 15 -3.39 -22.14 24.78
N GLY A 16 -2.65 -21.04 24.60
CA GLY A 16 -3.08 -19.66 24.64
C GLY A 16 -3.01 -18.96 23.28
N LYS A 17 -3.64 -17.78 23.18
CA LYS A 17 -3.82 -17.00 21.94
C LYS A 17 -2.47 -16.76 21.25
N LEU A 18 -2.48 -16.60 19.92
CA LEU A 18 -1.26 -16.41 19.10
C LEU A 18 -0.27 -15.36 19.65
N SER A 19 -0.75 -14.35 20.39
CA SER A 19 0.06 -13.38 21.12
C SER A 19 1.08 -14.02 22.07
N ASP A 20 0.66 -15.06 22.77
CA ASP A 20 1.43 -15.70 23.83
C ASP A 20 2.56 -16.52 23.22
N LYS A 21 2.30 -17.11 22.05
CA LYS A 21 3.30 -17.81 21.20
C LYS A 21 4.38 -16.84 20.70
N ILE A 22 4.00 -15.66 20.22
CA ILE A 22 4.93 -14.65 19.72
C ILE A 22 5.83 -14.12 20.84
N LYS A 23 5.26 -13.87 22.02
CA LYS A 23 6.00 -13.39 23.20
C LYS A 23 7.00 -14.43 23.72
N ALA A 24 6.65 -15.72 23.68
CA ALA A 24 7.52 -16.82 24.08
C ALA A 24 8.69 -17.06 23.11
N LEU A 25 8.51 -16.77 21.82
CA LEU A 25 9.56 -16.95 20.79
C LEU A 25 10.71 -15.95 20.92
N ASN A 26 10.55 -14.87 21.68
CA ASN A 26 11.54 -13.80 21.93
C ASN A 26 12.40 -13.46 20.69
N SER A 27 11.73 -13.29 19.55
CA SER A 27 12.35 -13.20 18.24
C SER A 27 11.94 -11.90 17.57
N SER A 28 12.94 -11.14 17.10
CA SER A 28 12.72 -9.96 16.27
C SER A 28 12.05 -10.26 14.92
N ARG A 29 11.97 -11.55 14.55
CA ARG A 29 11.45 -12.01 13.25
C ARG A 29 9.94 -12.26 13.24
N VAL A 30 9.29 -12.36 14.40
CA VAL A 30 7.85 -12.67 14.49
C VAL A 30 7.17 -11.61 15.32
N PHE A 31 6.34 -10.79 14.68
CA PHE A 31 5.52 -9.78 15.34
C PHE A 31 4.15 -9.75 14.69
N LYS A 32 3.12 -9.33 15.45
CA LYS A 32 1.78 -9.13 14.91
C LYS A 32 1.82 -7.91 13.99
N LYS A 33 1.68 -8.12 12.68
CA LYS A 33 1.57 -7.02 11.70
C LYS A 33 0.29 -6.25 11.99
N VAL A 34 0.41 -5.09 12.62
CA VAL A 34 -0.66 -4.09 12.68
C VAL A 34 -0.26 -3.04 11.68
N THR A 35 -0.89 -3.03 10.50
CA THR A 35 -0.69 -1.94 9.53
C THR A 35 -0.98 -0.63 10.26
N PRO A 36 -0.03 0.33 10.35
CA PRO A 36 -0.27 1.58 11.05
C PRO A 36 -1.56 2.21 10.50
N LYS A 37 -2.53 2.42 11.38
CA LYS A 37 -3.77 3.13 11.04
C LYS A 37 -3.57 4.57 11.50
N GLY A 38 -3.77 5.52 10.60
CA GLY A 38 -3.65 6.95 10.91
C GLY A 38 -2.26 7.56 10.70
N ASP A 39 -1.34 6.89 9.99
CA ASP A 39 -0.13 7.56 9.52
C ASP A 39 -0.41 8.34 8.22
N LEU A 40 0.50 9.25 7.85
CA LEU A 40 0.35 10.07 6.65
C LEU A 40 0.19 9.21 5.38
N SER A 41 0.94 8.12 5.27
CA SER A 41 0.88 7.22 4.11
C SER A 41 -0.49 6.54 3.97
N TRP A 42 -1.18 6.28 5.09
CA TRP A 42 -2.52 5.70 5.10
C TRP A 42 -3.56 6.64 4.47
N TYR A 43 -3.53 7.93 4.79
CA TYR A 43 -4.48 8.87 4.19
C TYR A 43 -4.18 9.10 2.71
N ILE A 44 -2.91 9.29 2.36
CA ILE A 44 -2.51 9.59 0.99
C ILE A 44 -2.87 8.42 0.07
N LYS A 45 -2.58 7.16 0.43
CA LYS A 45 -2.85 6.03 -0.45
C LYS A 45 -4.34 5.85 -0.76
N TRP A 46 -5.21 6.09 0.21
CA TRP A 46 -6.65 5.93 0.02
C TRP A 46 -7.22 7.06 -0.83
N PHE A 47 -6.84 8.30 -0.54
CA PHE A 47 -7.20 9.44 -1.39
C PHE A 47 -6.72 9.25 -2.83
N SER A 48 -5.45 8.88 -3.01
CA SER A 48 -4.84 8.62 -4.32
C SER A 48 -5.57 7.51 -5.07
N SER A 49 -5.94 6.42 -4.39
CA SER A 49 -6.70 5.31 -4.99
C SER A 49 -8.08 5.74 -5.48
N LEU A 50 -8.80 6.55 -4.70
CA LEU A 50 -10.10 7.08 -5.12
C LEU A 50 -9.97 7.97 -6.36
N VAL A 51 -8.95 8.84 -6.39
CA VAL A 51 -8.70 9.72 -7.53
C VAL A 51 -8.33 8.93 -8.79
N ILE A 52 -7.48 7.88 -8.69
CA ILE A 52 -7.18 6.98 -9.82
C ILE A 52 -8.44 6.30 -10.33
N LEU A 53 -9.29 5.78 -9.43
CA LEU A 53 -10.53 5.13 -9.83
C LEU A 53 -11.48 6.09 -10.53
N SER A 54 -11.59 7.34 -10.07
CA SER A 54 -12.32 8.39 -10.79
C SER A 54 -11.73 8.64 -12.18
N GLY A 55 -10.41 8.66 -12.32
CA GLY A 55 -9.74 8.72 -13.61
C GLY A 55 -10.09 7.54 -14.51
N MET A 56 -10.14 6.32 -13.99
CA MET A 56 -10.57 5.13 -14.76
C MET A 56 -12.01 5.24 -15.24
N VAL A 57 -12.91 5.79 -14.41
CA VAL A 57 -14.30 6.07 -14.81
C VAL A 57 -14.33 7.07 -15.96
N LEU A 58 -13.59 8.18 -15.86
CA LEU A 58 -13.51 9.17 -16.94
C LEU A 58 -12.90 8.59 -18.22
N THR A 59 -11.88 7.72 -18.11
CA THR A 59 -11.32 6.96 -19.25
C THR A 59 -12.38 6.08 -19.90
N SER A 60 -13.17 5.34 -19.10
CA SER A 60 -14.23 4.49 -19.64
C SER A 60 -15.34 5.27 -20.35
N ALA A 61 -15.57 6.52 -19.92
CA ALA A 61 -16.51 7.45 -20.53
C ALA A 61 -15.89 8.29 -21.66
N SER A 62 -14.62 8.07 -22.02
CA SER A 62 -13.88 8.83 -23.03
C SER A 62 -13.86 10.36 -22.79
N ILE A 63 -13.78 10.78 -21.51
CA ILE A 63 -13.77 12.19 -21.12
C ILE A 63 -12.32 12.70 -21.00
N GLU A 64 -11.81 13.26 -22.10
CA GLU A 64 -10.50 13.90 -22.22
C GLU A 64 -10.59 15.43 -22.04
N PRO A 65 -9.58 16.12 -21.46
CA PRO A 65 -8.35 15.60 -20.87
C PRO A 65 -8.47 15.27 -19.36
N TRP A 66 -9.69 15.34 -18.80
CA TRP A 66 -9.92 15.23 -17.36
C TRP A 66 -9.54 13.86 -16.80
N ASN A 67 -9.71 12.78 -17.57
CA ASN A 67 -9.21 11.46 -17.22
C ASN A 67 -7.68 11.45 -17.01
N MET A 68 -6.88 12.08 -17.87
CA MET A 68 -5.42 12.13 -17.75
C MET A 68 -5.00 12.97 -16.55
N TRP A 69 -5.64 14.12 -16.31
CA TRP A 69 -5.36 14.97 -15.15
C TRP A 69 -5.68 14.27 -13.83
N THR A 70 -6.82 13.59 -13.75
CA THR A 70 -7.20 12.84 -12.55
C THR A 70 -6.26 11.67 -12.31
N HIS A 71 -5.92 10.89 -13.34
CA HIS A 71 -4.89 9.86 -13.22
C HIS A 71 -3.55 10.43 -12.76
N LEU A 72 -3.08 11.54 -13.33
CA LEU A 72 -1.81 12.19 -12.98
C LEU A 72 -1.74 12.54 -11.49
N VAL A 73 -2.81 13.14 -10.94
CA VAL A 73 -2.91 13.45 -9.50
C VAL A 73 -2.87 12.18 -8.65
N GLY A 74 -3.63 11.16 -9.07
CA GLY A 74 -3.71 9.89 -8.38
C GLY A 74 -2.37 9.14 -8.33
N VAL A 75 -1.67 9.03 -9.46
CA VAL A 75 -0.36 8.35 -9.52
C VAL A 75 0.73 9.16 -8.81
N THR A 76 0.64 10.49 -8.78
CA THR A 76 1.55 11.34 -8.00
C THR A 76 1.40 11.07 -6.50
N GLY A 77 0.16 10.94 -6.01
CA GLY A 77 -0.07 10.58 -4.61
C GLY A 77 0.45 9.18 -4.26
N TRP A 78 0.31 8.19 -5.16
CA TRP A 78 0.91 6.87 -4.98
C TRP A 78 2.44 6.86 -5.07
N LEU A 79 3.05 7.74 -5.87
CA LEU A 79 4.49 7.96 -5.85
C LEU A 79 4.96 8.45 -4.48
N VAL A 80 4.24 9.40 -3.86
CA VAL A 80 4.53 9.87 -2.49
C VAL A 80 4.45 8.71 -1.50
N VAL A 81 3.45 7.84 -1.60
CA VAL A 81 3.34 6.63 -0.76
C VAL A 81 4.53 5.70 -0.99
N GLY A 82 4.95 5.49 -2.25
CA GLY A 82 6.15 4.70 -2.57
C GLY A 82 7.42 5.26 -1.92
N MET A 83 7.59 6.58 -1.94
CA MET A 83 8.69 7.25 -1.24
C MET A 83 8.61 7.07 0.27
N LEU A 84 7.43 7.23 0.89
CA LEU A 84 7.21 7.03 2.33
C LEU A 84 7.47 5.57 2.77
N TRP A 85 7.18 4.60 1.91
CA TRP A 85 7.41 3.18 2.20
C TRP A 85 8.80 2.69 1.79
N HIS A 86 9.60 3.56 1.17
CA HIS A 86 10.87 3.20 0.53
C HIS A 86 10.75 1.98 -0.41
N ASP A 87 9.61 1.86 -1.08
CA ASP A 87 9.32 0.76 -2.01
C ASP A 87 9.75 1.16 -3.44
N ARG A 88 10.84 0.57 -3.92
CA ARG A 88 11.43 0.89 -5.22
C ARG A 88 10.53 0.53 -6.40
N ALA A 89 9.77 -0.56 -6.28
CA ALA A 89 8.87 -0.98 -7.35
C ALA A 89 7.70 0.00 -7.47
N LEU A 90 7.14 0.42 -6.33
CA LEU A 90 6.04 1.39 -6.28
C LEU A 90 6.48 2.78 -6.78
N ILE A 91 7.70 3.21 -6.44
CA ILE A 91 8.30 4.45 -6.94
C ILE A 91 8.47 4.41 -8.46
N LEU A 92 9.08 3.33 -8.99
CA LEU A 92 9.33 3.19 -10.42
C LEU A 92 8.03 3.23 -11.22
N LEU A 93 7.04 2.42 -10.83
CA LEU A 93 5.77 2.29 -11.53
C LEU A 93 5.04 3.64 -11.62
N ASN A 94 4.91 4.35 -10.50
CA ASN A 94 4.19 5.62 -10.47
C ASN A 94 4.98 6.75 -11.14
N SER A 95 6.31 6.77 -11.05
CA SER A 95 7.14 7.74 -11.78
C SER A 95 6.97 7.62 -13.30
N VAL A 96 6.95 6.39 -13.82
CA VAL A 96 6.71 6.15 -15.25
C VAL A 96 5.27 6.50 -15.62
N ALA A 97 4.28 6.18 -14.78
CA ALA A 97 2.89 6.56 -15.02
C ALA A 97 2.71 8.09 -15.09
N ILE A 98 3.38 8.86 -14.23
CA ILE A 98 3.41 10.33 -14.30
C ILE A 98 3.92 10.79 -15.67
N PHE A 99 5.03 10.22 -16.14
CA PHE A 99 5.59 10.57 -17.45
C PHE A 99 4.61 10.29 -18.60
N ILE A 100 3.91 9.14 -18.55
CA ILE A 100 2.91 8.77 -19.55
C ILE A 100 1.75 9.77 -19.57
N PHE A 101 1.13 10.05 -18.41
CA PHE A 101 -0.01 10.97 -18.35
C PHE A 101 0.38 12.41 -18.65
N ALA A 102 1.55 12.87 -18.20
CA ALA A 102 2.06 14.20 -18.54
C ALA A 102 2.30 14.33 -20.05
N SER A 103 2.88 13.31 -20.69
CA SER A 103 3.08 13.29 -22.15
C SER A 103 1.75 13.28 -22.90
N GLY A 104 0.76 12.51 -22.43
CA GLY A 104 -0.59 12.50 -23.01
C GLY A 104 -1.27 13.87 -22.91
N ILE A 105 -1.16 14.55 -21.77
CA ILE A 105 -1.66 15.92 -21.58
C ILE A 105 -0.99 16.90 -22.54
N LEU A 106 0.33 16.83 -22.68
CA LEU A 106 1.06 17.70 -23.61
C LEU A 106 0.63 17.46 -25.06
N ASN A 107 0.46 16.20 -25.46
CA ASN A 107 -0.01 15.86 -26.80
C ASN A 107 -1.45 16.33 -27.04
N PHE A 108 -2.34 16.27 -26.04
CA PHE A 108 -3.70 16.79 -26.19
C PHE A 108 -3.75 18.30 -26.47
N TYR A 109 -2.87 19.07 -25.83
CA TYR A 109 -2.89 20.54 -25.96
C TYR A 109 -2.00 21.10 -27.08
N TYR A 110 -0.89 20.43 -27.40
CA TYR A 110 0.15 20.95 -28.31
C TYR A 110 0.53 19.97 -29.44
N GLY A 111 -0.05 18.77 -29.45
CA GLY A 111 0.21 17.72 -30.42
C GLY A 111 -0.72 17.75 -31.62
#